data_AF-A0A2N7FDV2-F1
#
_entry.id   AF-A0A2N7FDV2-F1
#
_cell.length_a   1.000
_cell.length_b   1.000
_cell.length_c   1.000
_cell.angle_alpha   90.00
_cell.angle_beta   90.00
_cell.angle_gamma   90.00
#
_symmetry.space_group_name_H-M   'P 1'
#
loop_
_entity.id
_entity.type
_entity.pdbx_description
1 polymer ?
#
loop_
_entity_poly.entity_id
_entity_poly.type
_entity_poly.pdbx_seq_one_letter_code
_entity_poly.pdbx_strand_id
1 'polypeptide(L)'
;MIKHHPNAAILKDFVDGNLADSVSLIVSSHVELCEHCQQQVSMLTAQAADSIFENDTSGLQLSESEMDAFLADNGEFDFDAIDKITADLSQAVEVVIEPQQETVSDTTFTVPRALNSVVRKDWMNLGKISRARLDFDDESHHTSLLHIDKDGQVPCHTHKGFEITLLLEGSFEDEMGIYNKGDFIWLDGKHTHQPVTKEGCVCLTVSSDALYFTKGVSQLFNPLGKYIY
;
A
#
# COMPACT_ATOMS: atom_id res chain seq x y z
N MET A 1 -14.78 -2.05 13.13
CA MET A 1 -13.60 -2.16 14.01
C MET A 1 -12.61 -3.05 13.29
N ILE A 2 -11.42 -2.52 13.03
CA ILE A 2 -10.32 -3.25 12.38
C ILE A 2 -9.74 -4.23 13.41
N LYS A 3 -9.51 -5.47 13.01
CA LYS A 3 -9.01 -6.56 13.87
C LYS A 3 -7.65 -7.09 13.41
N HIS A 4 -7.35 -6.97 12.12
CA HIS A 4 -6.15 -7.52 11.52
C HIS A 4 -5.23 -6.38 11.07
N HIS A 5 -3.99 -6.43 11.54
CA HIS A 5 -3.00 -5.37 11.40
C HIS A 5 -1.67 -5.95 10.89
N PRO A 6 -0.86 -5.16 10.18
CA PRO A 6 0.55 -5.47 10.00
C PRO A 6 1.21 -5.64 11.39
N ASN A 7 2.10 -6.61 11.52
CA ASN A 7 2.81 -6.81 12.77
C ASN A 7 3.89 -5.72 12.98
N ALA A 8 4.44 -5.65 14.19
CA ALA A 8 5.43 -4.64 14.56
C ALA A 8 6.70 -4.65 13.67
N ALA A 9 7.12 -5.82 13.15
CA ALA A 9 8.27 -5.91 12.26
C ALA A 9 7.97 -5.24 10.91
N ILE A 10 6.80 -5.51 10.32
CA ILE A 10 6.38 -4.87 9.06
C ILE A 10 6.22 -3.35 9.23
N LEU A 11 5.62 -2.89 10.34
CA LEU A 11 5.50 -1.46 10.60
C LEU A 11 6.86 -0.78 10.80
N LYS A 12 7.83 -1.50 11.41
CA LYS A 12 9.20 -1.00 11.52
C LYS A 12 9.88 -0.91 10.16
N ASP A 13 9.79 -1.96 9.32
CA ASP A 13 10.35 -1.93 7.98
C ASP A 13 9.71 -0.84 7.10
N PHE A 14 8.41 -0.56 7.31
CA PHE A 14 7.72 0.56 6.67
C PHE A 14 8.31 1.91 7.09
N VAL A 15 8.53 2.13 8.39
CA VAL A 15 9.13 3.36 8.92
C VAL A 15 10.58 3.53 8.47
N ASP A 16 11.34 2.45 8.43
CA ASP A 16 12.75 2.46 8.01
C ASP A 16 12.91 2.61 6.48
N GLY A 17 11.82 2.48 5.70
CA GLY A 17 11.86 2.53 4.23
C GLY A 17 12.44 1.27 3.57
N ASN A 18 12.36 0.12 4.24
CA ASN A 18 12.94 -1.15 3.78
C ASN A 18 11.96 -2.07 3.04
N LEU A 19 10.66 -1.74 3.04
CA LEU A 19 9.65 -2.52 2.32
C LEU A 19 9.75 -2.27 0.82
N ALA A 20 9.45 -3.30 0.02
CA ALA A 20 9.20 -3.11 -1.41
C ALA A 20 8.07 -2.10 -1.62
N ASP A 21 8.15 -1.34 -2.71
CA ASP A 21 7.26 -0.20 -2.98
C ASP A 21 5.78 -0.61 -2.93
N SER A 22 5.41 -1.80 -3.44
CA SER A 22 4.03 -2.28 -3.45
C SER A 22 3.52 -2.65 -2.06
N VAL A 23 4.41 -3.21 -1.23
CA VAL A 23 4.12 -3.53 0.17
C VAL A 23 4.01 -2.24 0.99
N SER A 24 4.88 -1.26 0.74
CA SER A 24 4.81 0.07 1.35
C SER A 24 3.48 0.77 1.02
N LEU A 25 3.02 0.68 -0.23
CA LEU A 25 1.75 1.23 -0.70
C LEU A 25 0.54 0.68 0.08
N ILE A 26 0.46 -0.64 0.25
CA ILE A 26 -0.66 -1.29 0.95
C ILE A 26 -0.58 -1.07 2.48
N VAL A 27 0.62 -1.04 3.06
CA VAL A 27 0.81 -0.71 4.48
C VAL A 27 0.41 0.75 4.75
N SER A 28 0.85 1.69 3.93
CA SER A 28 0.45 3.10 4.01
C SER A 28 -1.06 3.27 3.91
N SER A 29 -1.70 2.56 2.97
CA SER A 29 -3.15 2.55 2.80
C SER A 29 -3.89 2.01 4.05
N HIS A 30 -3.35 0.99 4.72
CA HIS A 30 -3.92 0.51 5.99
C HIS A 30 -3.73 1.53 7.12
N VAL A 31 -2.54 2.13 7.24
CA VAL A 31 -2.25 3.15 8.24
C VAL A 31 -3.21 4.33 8.10
N GLU A 32 -3.54 4.75 6.88
CA GLU A 32 -4.56 5.80 6.66
C GLU A 32 -5.93 5.44 7.26
N LEU A 33 -6.32 4.17 7.24
CA LEU A 33 -7.61 3.69 7.74
C LEU A 33 -7.61 3.33 9.23
N CYS A 34 -6.44 3.12 9.84
CA CYS A 34 -6.31 2.49 11.15
C CYS A 34 -5.58 3.37 12.18
N GLU A 35 -6.32 3.99 13.10
CA GLU A 35 -5.77 4.82 14.19
C GLU A 35 -4.72 4.08 15.05
N HIS A 36 -4.92 2.78 15.32
CA HIS A 36 -3.95 1.97 16.06
C HIS A 36 -2.59 1.91 15.35
N CYS A 37 -2.59 1.65 14.04
CA CYS A 37 -1.36 1.59 13.27
C CYS A 37 -0.76 2.98 13.01
N GLN A 38 -1.57 4.05 12.96
CA GLN A 38 -1.06 5.43 12.94
C GLN A 38 -0.23 5.75 14.19
N GLN A 39 -0.73 5.38 15.37
CA GLN A 39 -0.02 5.59 16.63
C GLN A 39 1.27 4.78 16.68
N GLN A 40 1.26 3.52 16.23
CA GLN A 40 2.46 2.68 16.18
C GLN A 40 3.52 3.23 15.22
N VAL A 41 3.12 3.63 14.01
CA VAL A 41 4.03 4.26 13.03
C VAL A 41 4.60 5.54 13.60
N SER A 42 3.78 6.43 14.18
CA SER A 42 4.27 7.68 14.78
C SER A 42 5.29 7.42 15.90
N MET A 43 5.08 6.41 16.74
CA MET A 43 6.02 6.04 17.79
C MET A 43 7.32 5.49 17.22
N LEU A 44 7.26 4.60 16.24
CA LEU A 44 8.43 4.02 15.58
C LEU A 44 9.23 5.09 14.83
N THR A 45 8.57 6.05 14.18
CA THR A 45 9.23 7.19 13.51
C THR A 45 9.98 8.06 14.51
N ALA A 46 9.38 8.36 15.67
CA ALA A 46 10.07 9.11 16.73
C ALA A 46 11.31 8.37 17.24
N GLN A 47 11.19 7.06 17.50
CA GLN A 47 12.32 6.22 17.93
C GLN A 47 13.44 6.15 16.89
N ALA A 48 13.09 6.05 15.60
CA ALA A 48 14.06 6.07 14.51
C ALA A 48 14.79 7.42 14.43
N ALA A 49 14.07 8.53 14.59
CA ALA A 49 14.65 9.86 14.63
C ALA A 49 15.61 10.02 15.81
N ASP A 50 15.19 9.69 17.04
CA ASP A 50 16.03 9.77 18.23
C ASP A 50 17.31 8.94 18.05
N SER A 51 17.20 7.70 17.55
CA SER A 51 18.35 6.84 17.30
C SER A 51 19.33 7.39 16.25
N ILE A 52 18.88 8.19 15.29
CA ILE A 52 19.76 8.76 14.26
C ILE A 52 20.41 10.06 14.78
N PHE A 53 19.64 10.92 15.45
CA PHE A 53 20.09 12.24 15.87
C PHE A 53 20.85 12.25 17.21
N GLU A 54 20.63 11.27 18.10
CA GLU A 54 21.39 11.15 19.35
C GLU A 54 22.74 10.44 19.16
N ASN A 55 22.90 9.66 18.08
CA ASN A 55 24.20 9.11 17.72
C ASN A 55 25.12 10.25 17.25
N ASP A 56 26.33 10.28 17.79
CA ASP A 56 27.31 11.35 17.62
C ASP A 56 27.59 11.62 16.12
N THR A 57 26.94 12.63 15.56
CA THR A 57 27.09 13.10 14.17
C THR A 57 28.37 13.92 13.97
N SER A 58 29.29 13.92 14.94
CA SER A 58 30.57 14.63 14.89
C SER A 58 31.49 14.19 13.73
N GLY A 59 31.14 13.13 13.00
CA GLY A 59 31.82 12.70 11.76
C GLY A 59 31.23 13.24 10.44
N LEU A 60 30.10 13.96 10.46
CA LEU A 60 29.41 14.51 9.28
C LEU A 60 29.54 16.04 9.17
N GLN A 61 30.64 16.61 9.70
CA GLN A 61 30.99 17.99 9.40
C GLN A 61 31.55 18.05 7.98
N LEU A 62 30.76 18.60 7.06
CA LEU A 62 31.29 19.11 5.80
C LEU A 62 32.41 20.10 6.15
N SER A 63 33.61 19.86 5.64
CA SER A 63 34.70 20.82 5.77
C SER A 63 34.30 22.14 5.10
N GLU A 64 34.83 23.27 5.60
CA GLU A 64 34.64 24.57 4.95
C GLU A 64 34.98 24.50 3.45
N SER A 65 35.98 23.68 3.07
CA SER A 65 36.34 23.46 1.67
C SER A 65 35.34 22.64 0.85
N GLU A 66 34.61 21.70 1.46
CA GLU A 66 33.53 20.95 0.79
C GLU A 66 32.28 21.80 0.62
N MET A 67 31.99 22.64 1.62
CA MET A 67 30.97 23.69 1.53
C MET A 67 31.34 24.66 0.41
N ASP A 68 32.55 25.23 0.43
CA ASP A 68 33.03 26.18 -0.57
C ASP A 68 33.08 25.58 -1.99
N ALA A 69 33.41 24.29 -2.14
CA ALA A 69 33.36 23.61 -3.43
C ALA A 69 31.92 23.45 -3.95
N PHE A 70 30.96 23.12 -3.08
CA PHE A 70 29.54 23.08 -3.41
C PHE A 70 28.98 24.47 -3.78
N LEU A 71 29.47 25.52 -3.12
CA LEU A 71 29.13 26.92 -3.37
C LEU A 71 29.76 27.46 -4.65
N ALA A 72 31.00 27.05 -4.97
CA ALA A 72 31.76 27.51 -6.12
C ALA A 72 31.30 26.87 -7.45
N ASP A 73 30.82 25.63 -7.44
CA ASP A 73 30.22 24.96 -8.61
C ASP A 73 28.85 25.58 -8.98
N ASN A 74 28.21 26.23 -8.02
CA ASN A 74 26.89 26.83 -8.10
C ASN A 74 26.93 28.37 -8.04
N GLY A 75 27.76 28.99 -8.88
CA GLY A 75 28.08 30.44 -8.88
C GLY A 75 26.93 31.47 -8.99
N GLU A 76 25.67 31.05 -8.84
CA GLU A 76 24.46 31.87 -8.75
C GLU A 76 23.46 31.39 -7.68
N PHE A 77 23.86 30.61 -6.68
CA PHE A 77 22.97 30.25 -5.56
C PHE A 77 22.78 31.47 -4.62
N ASP A 78 21.67 32.18 -4.80
CA ASP A 78 21.26 33.29 -3.95
C ASP A 78 20.71 32.80 -2.61
N PHE A 79 21.58 32.75 -1.59
CA PHE A 79 21.19 32.38 -0.22
C PHE A 79 20.14 33.34 0.37
N ASP A 80 20.13 34.62 -0.04
CA ASP A 80 19.09 35.55 0.38
C ASP A 80 17.73 35.19 -0.24
N ALA A 81 17.70 34.54 -1.41
CA ALA A 81 16.48 33.99 -1.97
C ALA A 81 15.97 32.77 -1.18
N ILE A 82 16.87 31.93 -0.68
CA ILE A 82 16.52 30.77 0.17
C ILE A 82 15.85 31.25 1.48
N ASP A 83 16.41 32.25 2.13
CA ASP A 83 15.83 32.81 3.36
C ASP A 83 14.44 33.44 3.10
N LYS A 84 14.26 34.09 1.94
CA LYS A 84 12.98 34.68 1.55
C LYS A 84 11.88 33.63 1.30
N ILE A 85 12.22 32.40 0.91
CA ILE A 85 11.23 31.33 0.70
C ILE A 85 10.52 30.97 2.00
N THR A 86 11.23 30.92 3.12
CA THR A 86 10.64 30.51 4.43
C THR A 86 10.16 31.69 5.27
N ALA A 87 10.67 32.90 5.02
CA ALA A 87 10.29 34.11 5.75
C ALA A 87 8.91 34.67 5.34
N ASP A 88 8.43 34.38 4.13
CA ASP A 88 7.16 34.91 3.64
C ASP A 88 5.96 34.02 3.98
N LEU A 89 5.50 34.13 5.22
CA LEU A 89 4.29 33.45 5.71
C LEU A 89 2.99 33.98 5.08
N SER A 90 3.03 35.08 4.31
CA SER A 90 1.85 35.59 3.61
C SER A 90 1.44 34.72 2.42
N GLN A 91 2.34 33.83 1.98
CA GLN A 91 2.10 32.84 0.92
C GLN A 91 1.56 31.51 1.44
N ALA A 92 1.15 31.42 2.71
CA ALA A 92 0.57 30.21 3.25
C ALA A 92 -0.73 29.85 2.51
N VAL A 93 -0.71 28.74 1.77
CA VAL A 93 -1.88 28.16 1.12
C VAL A 93 -2.27 26.89 1.85
N GLU A 94 -3.48 26.86 2.38
CA GLU A 94 -4.06 25.64 2.94
C GLU A 94 -4.47 24.71 1.80
N VAL A 95 -3.74 23.60 1.64
CA VAL A 95 -4.05 22.59 0.63
C VAL A 95 -5.00 21.58 1.23
N VAL A 96 -6.29 21.67 0.87
CA VAL A 96 -7.29 20.66 1.22
C VAL A 96 -7.19 19.53 0.19
N ILE A 97 -6.81 18.33 0.64
CA ILE A 97 -6.82 17.12 -0.20
C ILE A 97 -8.21 16.52 -0.12
N GLU A 98 -9.01 16.69 -1.17
CA GLU A 98 -10.33 16.08 -1.27
C GLU A 98 -10.20 14.55 -1.42
N PRO A 99 -10.91 13.74 -0.61
CA PRO A 99 -10.91 12.29 -0.75
C PRO A 99 -11.41 11.88 -2.14
N GLN A 100 -10.62 11.09 -2.86
CA GLN A 100 -11.07 10.53 -4.13
C GLN A 100 -12.01 9.36 -3.87
N GLN A 101 -13.13 9.33 -4.59
CA GLN A 101 -14.05 8.19 -4.60
C GLN A 101 -14.07 7.56 -5.97
N GLU A 102 -14.21 6.24 -6.00
CA GLU A 102 -14.36 5.47 -7.22
C GLU A 102 -15.52 4.49 -7.05
N THR A 103 -16.24 4.23 -8.14
CA THR A 103 -17.37 3.31 -8.19
C THR A 103 -17.08 2.19 -9.17
N VAL A 104 -17.21 0.94 -8.71
CA VAL A 104 -17.12 -0.27 -9.53
C VAL A 104 -18.41 -1.07 -9.36
N SER A 105 -19.09 -1.34 -10.47
CA SER A 105 -20.48 -1.82 -10.48
C SER A 105 -21.36 -0.92 -9.60
N ASP A 106 -21.94 -1.45 -8.51
CA ASP A 106 -22.77 -0.69 -7.56
C ASP A 106 -22.04 -0.39 -6.23
N THR A 107 -20.73 -0.64 -6.14
CA THR A 107 -19.93 -0.42 -4.93
C THR A 107 -19.09 0.84 -5.07
N THR A 108 -19.27 1.80 -4.16
CA THR A 108 -18.45 3.01 -4.08
C THR A 108 -17.51 2.93 -2.89
N PHE A 109 -16.25 3.26 -3.10
CA PHE A 109 -15.23 3.25 -2.05
C PHE A 109 -14.35 4.51 -2.11
N THR A 110 -13.76 4.86 -0.98
CA THR A 110 -12.73 5.90 -0.91
C THR A 110 -11.39 5.31 -1.31
N VAL A 111 -10.72 5.95 -2.27
CA VAL A 111 -9.38 5.57 -2.72
C VAL A 111 -8.36 6.09 -1.68
N PRO A 112 -7.53 5.21 -1.07
CA PRO A 112 -6.44 5.64 -0.20
C PRO A 112 -5.53 6.65 -0.89
N ARG A 113 -5.06 7.66 -0.16
CA ARG A 113 -4.24 8.74 -0.74
C ARG A 113 -2.97 8.22 -1.40
N ALA A 114 -2.39 7.14 -0.89
CA ALA A 114 -1.21 6.50 -1.46
C ALA A 114 -1.44 6.05 -2.92
N LEU A 115 -2.68 5.76 -3.32
CA LEU A 115 -3.05 5.37 -4.68
C LEU A 115 -3.29 6.56 -5.62
N ASN A 116 -3.32 7.81 -5.14
CA ASN A 116 -3.60 8.98 -5.99
C ASN A 116 -2.53 9.21 -7.06
N SER A 117 -1.29 8.83 -6.76
CA SER A 117 -0.15 8.97 -7.67
C SER A 117 0.11 7.71 -8.52
N VAL A 118 -0.71 6.66 -8.36
CA VAL A 118 -0.54 5.38 -9.05
C VAL A 118 -1.61 5.25 -10.12
N VAL A 119 -1.18 5.05 -11.37
CA VAL A 119 -2.10 4.87 -12.49
C VAL A 119 -2.87 3.56 -12.32
N ARG A 120 -4.20 3.62 -12.46
CA ARG A 120 -5.09 2.47 -12.40
C ARG A 120 -5.51 2.10 -13.81
N LYS A 121 -5.33 0.84 -14.20
CA LYS A 121 -5.83 0.33 -15.48
C LYS A 121 -7.34 0.14 -15.40
N ASP A 122 -7.99 0.07 -16.56
CA ASP A 122 -9.43 -0.18 -16.64
C ASP A 122 -9.81 -1.49 -15.93
N TRP A 123 -11.02 -1.51 -15.36
CA TRP A 123 -11.59 -2.70 -14.73
C TRP A 123 -11.83 -3.81 -15.76
N MET A 124 -11.26 -4.97 -15.51
CA MET A 124 -11.54 -6.20 -16.25
C MET A 124 -12.51 -7.07 -15.45
N ASN A 125 -13.67 -7.36 -16.04
CA ASN A 125 -14.76 -8.09 -15.39
C ASN A 125 -14.78 -9.56 -15.83
N LEU A 126 -14.85 -10.47 -14.86
CA LEU A 126 -15.00 -11.91 -15.05
C LEU A 126 -16.06 -12.45 -14.09
N GLY A 127 -17.30 -12.53 -14.57
CA GLY A 127 -18.44 -12.94 -13.74
C GLY A 127 -18.69 -11.94 -12.62
N LYS A 128 -18.61 -12.40 -11.37
CA LYS A 128 -18.79 -11.56 -10.15
C LYS A 128 -17.49 -10.97 -9.61
N ILE A 129 -16.40 -11.09 -10.35
CA ILE A 129 -15.10 -10.56 -9.96
C ILE A 129 -14.68 -9.50 -10.97
N SER A 130 -14.26 -8.35 -10.48
CA SER A 130 -13.69 -7.27 -11.29
C SER A 130 -12.29 -6.98 -10.79
N ARG A 131 -11.33 -6.72 -11.68
CA ARG A 131 -9.96 -6.38 -11.30
C ARG A 131 -9.44 -5.18 -12.09
N ALA A 132 -8.87 -4.21 -11.40
CA ALA A 132 -8.09 -3.13 -11.99
C ALA A 132 -6.63 -3.26 -11.54
N ARG A 133 -5.72 -3.51 -12.49
CA ARG A 133 -4.28 -3.57 -12.18
C ARG A 133 -3.75 -2.17 -11.91
N LEU A 134 -2.84 -2.04 -10.96
CA LEU A 134 -2.08 -0.81 -10.75
C LEU A 134 -0.84 -0.83 -11.65
N ASP A 135 -0.62 0.27 -12.36
CA ASP A 135 0.63 0.49 -13.10
C ASP A 135 1.65 1.04 -12.11
N PHE A 136 2.41 0.12 -11.56
CA PHE A 136 3.33 0.35 -10.47
C PHE A 136 4.63 -0.37 -10.80
N ASP A 137 5.75 0.34 -10.73
CA ASP A 137 7.05 -0.15 -11.18
C ASP A 137 7.69 -1.06 -10.13
N ASP A 138 7.03 -2.19 -9.87
CA ASP A 138 7.51 -3.26 -9.01
C ASP A 138 7.42 -4.57 -9.81
N GLU A 139 8.46 -4.85 -10.59
CA GLU A 139 8.49 -6.02 -11.48
C GLU A 139 8.30 -7.35 -10.73
N SER A 140 8.52 -7.36 -9.41
CA SER A 140 8.46 -8.55 -8.57
C SER A 140 7.08 -8.80 -7.95
N HIS A 141 6.18 -7.82 -7.98
CA HIS A 141 4.86 -7.92 -7.35
C HIS A 141 3.73 -7.46 -8.26
N HIS A 142 2.60 -8.15 -8.18
CA HIS A 142 1.36 -7.76 -8.84
C HIS A 142 0.47 -7.02 -7.85
N THR A 143 0.17 -5.75 -8.14
CA THR A 143 -0.73 -4.95 -7.34
C THR A 143 -2.02 -4.66 -8.10
N SER A 144 -3.16 -4.85 -7.45
CA SER A 144 -4.47 -4.59 -8.07
C SER A 144 -5.52 -4.17 -7.07
N LEU A 145 -6.53 -3.45 -7.55
CA LEU A 145 -7.83 -3.42 -6.92
C LEU A 145 -8.62 -4.64 -7.37
N LEU A 146 -9.21 -5.34 -6.40
CA LEU A 146 -10.09 -6.48 -6.60
C LEU A 146 -11.46 -6.12 -6.07
N HIS A 147 -12.49 -6.25 -6.89
CA HIS A 147 -13.88 -6.16 -6.49
C HIS A 147 -14.52 -7.54 -6.61
N ILE A 148 -15.24 -7.92 -5.56
CA ILE A 148 -16.09 -9.12 -5.56
C ILE A 148 -17.52 -8.61 -5.37
N ASP A 149 -18.36 -8.88 -6.35
CA ASP A 149 -19.76 -8.43 -6.35
C ASP A 149 -20.60 -9.21 -5.32
N LYS A 150 -21.82 -8.74 -5.05
CA LYS A 150 -22.78 -9.37 -4.13
C LYS A 150 -22.96 -10.86 -4.42
N ASP A 151 -22.92 -11.68 -3.38
CA ASP A 151 -22.97 -13.15 -3.45
C ASP A 151 -21.88 -13.73 -4.38
N GLY A 152 -20.74 -13.04 -4.48
CA GLY A 152 -19.57 -13.42 -5.26
C GLY A 152 -18.56 -14.20 -4.44
N GLN A 153 -17.70 -14.94 -5.14
CA GLN A 153 -16.63 -15.72 -4.53
C GLN A 153 -15.40 -15.75 -5.43
N VAL A 154 -14.22 -15.75 -4.82
CA VAL A 154 -12.98 -16.09 -5.50
C VAL A 154 -12.81 -17.61 -5.45
N PRO A 155 -12.45 -18.29 -6.56
CA PRO A 155 -12.22 -19.73 -6.54
C PRO A 155 -11.19 -20.13 -5.49
N CYS A 156 -11.39 -21.29 -4.85
CA CYS A 156 -10.50 -21.76 -3.79
C CYS A 156 -9.06 -21.94 -4.32
N HIS A 157 -8.10 -21.32 -3.63
CA HIS A 157 -6.71 -21.22 -4.07
C HIS A 157 -5.72 -21.19 -2.91
N THR A 158 -4.45 -21.32 -3.26
CA THR A 158 -3.30 -21.03 -2.40
C THR A 158 -2.28 -20.21 -3.19
N HIS A 159 -1.25 -19.72 -2.52
CA HIS A 159 -0.26 -18.80 -3.05
C HIS A 159 1.09 -19.49 -3.24
N LYS A 160 1.79 -19.25 -4.35
CA LYS A 160 3.16 -19.78 -4.52
C LYS A 160 4.21 -18.96 -3.79
N GLY A 161 3.94 -17.66 -3.63
CA GLY A 161 4.66 -16.77 -2.74
C GLY A 161 3.72 -16.28 -1.64
N PHE A 162 3.50 -14.97 -1.59
CA PHE A 162 2.55 -14.36 -0.67
C PHE A 162 1.47 -13.56 -1.38
N GLU A 163 0.37 -13.32 -0.66
CA GLU A 163 -0.65 -12.32 -1.00
C GLU A 163 -0.98 -11.49 0.24
N ILE A 164 -1.00 -10.17 0.06
CA ILE A 164 -1.49 -9.20 1.02
C ILE A 164 -2.82 -8.68 0.51
N THR A 165 -3.82 -8.65 1.37
CA THR A 165 -5.16 -8.12 1.08
C THR A 165 -5.56 -7.09 2.13
N LEU A 166 -5.93 -5.90 1.68
CA LEU A 166 -6.50 -4.84 2.50
C LEU A 166 -7.94 -4.56 2.03
N LEU A 167 -8.91 -4.72 2.92
CA LEU A 167 -10.31 -4.41 2.61
C LEU A 167 -10.52 -2.89 2.60
N LEU A 168 -10.90 -2.31 1.46
CA LEU A 168 -11.22 -0.89 1.32
C LEU A 168 -12.72 -0.62 1.51
N GLU A 169 -13.57 -1.58 1.16
CA GLU A 169 -15.02 -1.48 1.34
C GLU A 169 -15.66 -2.86 1.50
N GLY A 170 -16.76 -2.92 2.25
CA GLY A 170 -17.51 -4.14 2.50
C GLY A 170 -16.78 -5.17 3.38
N SER A 171 -17.03 -6.45 3.10
CA SER A 171 -16.52 -7.58 3.88
C SER A 171 -16.49 -8.87 3.06
N PHE A 172 -15.61 -9.80 3.41
CA PHE A 172 -15.70 -11.20 2.96
C PHE A 172 -15.44 -12.16 4.13
N GLU A 173 -15.81 -13.42 3.93
CA GLU A 173 -15.48 -14.54 4.82
C GLU A 173 -14.71 -15.62 4.06
N ASP A 174 -13.78 -16.27 4.75
CA ASP A 174 -13.08 -17.47 4.27
C ASP A 174 -12.87 -18.47 5.43
N GLU A 175 -12.06 -19.50 5.20
CA GLU A 175 -11.76 -20.56 6.16
C GLU A 175 -11.08 -20.08 7.46
N MET A 176 -10.46 -18.90 7.45
CA MET A 176 -9.76 -18.31 8.59
C MET A 176 -10.60 -17.29 9.35
N GLY A 177 -11.68 -16.75 8.75
CA GLY A 177 -12.64 -15.94 9.47
C GLY A 177 -13.38 -14.93 8.61
N ILE A 178 -13.88 -13.88 9.27
CA ILE A 178 -14.62 -12.77 8.64
C ILE A 178 -13.75 -11.51 8.69
N TYR A 179 -13.59 -10.88 7.54
CA TYR A 179 -12.78 -9.68 7.34
C TYR A 179 -13.65 -8.51 6.90
N ASN A 180 -13.39 -7.34 7.45
CA ASN A 180 -14.17 -6.13 7.24
C ASN A 180 -13.25 -5.01 6.73
N LYS A 181 -13.86 -3.93 6.23
CA LYS A 181 -13.15 -2.69 5.90
C LYS A 181 -12.06 -2.32 6.89
N GLY A 182 -10.85 -2.13 6.37
CA GLY A 182 -9.61 -1.81 7.06
C GLY A 182 -8.79 -3.02 7.52
N ASP A 183 -9.33 -4.24 7.52
CA ASP A 183 -8.54 -5.43 7.88
C ASP A 183 -7.41 -5.69 6.88
N PHE A 184 -6.21 -5.93 7.42
CA PHE A 184 -5.00 -6.25 6.67
C PHE A 184 -4.65 -7.73 6.86
N ILE A 185 -4.58 -8.47 5.76
CA ILE A 185 -4.40 -9.92 5.74
C ILE A 185 -3.14 -10.23 4.95
N TRP A 186 -2.26 -11.07 5.47
CA TRP A 186 -1.06 -11.52 4.76
C TRP A 186 -0.99 -13.05 4.81
N LEU A 187 -1.13 -13.68 3.65
CA LEU A 187 -1.14 -15.13 3.49
C LEU A 187 -0.01 -15.60 2.57
N ASP A 188 0.34 -16.87 2.71
CA ASP A 188 1.36 -17.57 1.92
C ASP A 188 0.86 -18.96 1.48
N GLY A 189 1.74 -19.75 0.85
CA GLY A 189 1.41 -21.11 0.38
C GLY A 189 1.01 -22.14 1.45
N LYS A 190 1.04 -21.79 2.73
CA LYS A 190 0.49 -22.64 3.82
C LYS A 190 -1.01 -22.42 4.01
N HIS A 191 -1.57 -21.40 3.38
CA HIS A 191 -2.96 -21.00 3.51
C HIS A 191 -3.70 -21.36 2.22
N THR A 192 -4.74 -22.18 2.36
CA THR A 192 -5.69 -22.46 1.27
C THR A 192 -7.02 -21.88 1.68
N HIS A 193 -7.58 -21.01 0.84
CA HIS A 193 -8.80 -20.30 1.19
C HIS A 193 -9.70 -20.00 -0.01
N GLN A 194 -10.94 -19.62 0.30
CA GLN A 194 -11.99 -19.27 -0.64
C GLN A 194 -12.75 -18.03 -0.13
N PRO A 195 -12.32 -16.81 -0.51
CA PRO A 195 -13.05 -15.58 -0.18
C PRO A 195 -14.46 -15.57 -0.76
N VAL A 196 -15.46 -15.35 0.09
CA VAL A 196 -16.89 -15.23 -0.27
C VAL A 196 -17.47 -13.97 0.35
N THR A 197 -18.27 -13.21 -0.40
CA THR A 197 -18.96 -12.03 0.12
C THR A 197 -20.47 -12.10 -0.11
N LYS A 198 -21.25 -11.62 0.87
CA LYS A 198 -22.71 -11.51 0.79
C LYS A 198 -23.20 -10.15 0.29
N GLU A 199 -22.44 -9.09 0.56
CA GLU A 199 -22.83 -7.71 0.25
C GLU A 199 -21.90 -7.03 -0.76
N GLY A 200 -20.83 -7.72 -1.16
CA GLY A 200 -19.79 -7.17 -2.01
C GLY A 200 -18.62 -6.63 -1.20
N CYS A 201 -17.44 -6.55 -1.81
CA CYS A 201 -16.27 -5.91 -1.23
C CYS A 201 -15.31 -5.38 -2.29
N VAL A 202 -14.50 -4.40 -1.88
CA VAL A 202 -13.35 -3.90 -2.64
C VAL A 202 -12.09 -4.10 -1.80
N CYS A 203 -11.06 -4.66 -2.41
CA CYS A 203 -9.77 -4.94 -1.79
C CYS A 203 -8.65 -4.29 -2.59
N LEU A 204 -7.62 -3.79 -1.90
CA LEU A 204 -6.29 -3.59 -2.46
C LEU A 204 -5.48 -4.87 -2.21
N THR A 205 -4.86 -5.43 -3.24
CA THR A 205 -4.10 -6.68 -3.15
C THR A 205 -2.69 -6.51 -3.69
N VAL A 206 -1.71 -7.12 -3.02
CA VAL A 206 -0.31 -7.25 -3.48
C VAL A 206 0.07 -8.72 -3.46
N SER A 207 0.53 -9.30 -4.57
CA SER A 207 0.95 -10.70 -4.64
C SER A 207 2.30 -10.87 -5.31
N SER A 208 3.15 -11.76 -4.80
CA SER A 208 4.50 -11.98 -5.34
C SER A 208 4.62 -13.09 -6.40
N ASP A 209 3.55 -13.86 -6.63
CA ASP A 209 3.49 -14.89 -7.67
C ASP A 209 2.02 -15.19 -8.01
N ALA A 210 1.79 -15.92 -9.09
CA ALA A 210 0.46 -16.31 -9.53
C ALA A 210 -0.25 -17.23 -8.53
N LEU A 211 -1.58 -17.09 -8.47
CA LEU A 211 -2.45 -18.02 -7.73
C LEU A 211 -2.30 -19.46 -8.22
N TYR A 212 -2.49 -20.39 -7.28
CA TYR A 212 -2.66 -21.80 -7.59
C TYR A 212 -4.04 -22.28 -7.13
N PHE A 213 -4.95 -22.52 -8.07
CA PHE A 213 -6.29 -23.00 -7.77
C PHE A 213 -6.25 -24.46 -7.32
N THR A 214 -6.87 -24.77 -6.18
CA THR A 214 -6.71 -26.05 -5.49
C THR A 214 -7.93 -26.97 -5.61
N LYS A 215 -9.09 -26.50 -6.06
CA LYS A 215 -10.33 -27.31 -6.14
C LYS A 215 -11.00 -27.25 -7.51
N GLY A 216 -11.67 -28.34 -7.87
CA GLY A 216 -12.65 -28.41 -8.97
C GLY A 216 -12.11 -28.11 -10.38
N VAL A 217 -13.02 -27.68 -11.27
CA VAL A 217 -12.70 -27.30 -12.66
C VAL A 217 -11.74 -26.10 -12.74
N SER A 218 -11.64 -25.30 -11.67
CA SER A 218 -10.71 -24.16 -11.59
C SER A 218 -9.24 -24.58 -11.71
N GLN A 219 -8.89 -25.82 -11.35
CA GLN A 219 -7.54 -26.36 -11.53
C GLN A 219 -7.09 -26.39 -13.01
N LEU A 220 -8.03 -26.52 -13.97
CA LEU A 220 -7.70 -26.50 -15.40
C LEU A 220 -7.21 -25.13 -15.89
N PHE A 221 -7.49 -24.05 -15.15
CA PHE A 221 -7.02 -22.69 -15.49
C PHE A 221 -5.63 -22.37 -14.89
N ASN A 222 -5.05 -23.25 -14.06
CA ASN A 222 -3.70 -23.07 -13.50
C ASN A 222 -2.60 -22.78 -14.55
N PRO A 223 -2.59 -23.40 -15.75
CA PRO A 223 -1.63 -23.07 -16.80
C PRO A 223 -1.76 -21.63 -17.34
N LEU A 224 -2.96 -21.04 -17.20
CA LEU A 224 -3.27 -19.67 -17.62
C LEU A 224 -3.14 -18.66 -16.47
N GLY A 225 -2.90 -19.11 -15.24
CA GLY A 225 -2.83 -18.26 -14.05
C GLY A 225 -1.85 -17.11 -14.20
N LYS A 226 -0.71 -17.33 -14.88
CA LYS A 226 0.31 -16.30 -15.19
C LYS A 226 -0.13 -15.19 -16.16
N TYR A 227 -1.24 -15.38 -16.87
CA TYR A 227 -1.77 -14.39 -17.82
C TYR A 227 -2.98 -13.64 -17.24
N ILE A 228 -3.66 -14.27 -16.28
CA ILE A 228 -4.80 -13.71 -15.55
C ILE A 228 -4.30 -12.85 -14.37
N TYR A 229 -3.11 -13.16 -13.83
CA TYR A 229 -2.39 -12.37 -12.84
C TYR A 229 -1.28 -11.54 -13.50
#